data_AF-A0A9P9RQ38-F1
#
_entry.id   AF-A0A9P9RQ38-F1
#
_cell.length_a   1.000
_cell.length_b   1.000
_cell.length_c   1.000
_cell.angle_alpha   90.00
_cell.angle_beta   90.00
_cell.angle_gamma   90.00
#
_symmetry.space_group_name_H-M   'P 1'
#
loop_
_entity.id
_entity.type
_entity.pdbx_description
1 polymer ?
#
loop_
_entity_poly.entity_id
_entity_poly.type
_entity_poly.pdbx_seq_one_letter_code
_entity_poly.pdbx_strand_id
1 'polypeptide(L)'
;CGNTARIARSRGCVFDVMFFGWIPAPCMNVEMQDRYIAERTWEWYEDYAMTKRLPVDVVRAGEYRWVFSSRSYHIAHCIYTWEKQGMFLFFKEEGR
;
A
#
# COMPACT_ATOMS: atom_id res chain seq x y z
N CYS A 1 -8.30 -5.80 -8.98
CA CYS A 1 -7.50 -7.04 -8.83
C CYS A 1 -8.24 -8.23 -8.20
N GLY A 2 -9.59 -8.27 -8.19
CA GLY A 2 -10.32 -9.35 -7.50
C GLY A 2 -10.32 -9.20 -5.97
N ASN A 3 -10.93 -10.16 -5.27
CA ASN A 3 -11.26 -10.05 -3.84
C ASN A 3 -10.36 -10.89 -2.91
N THR A 4 -9.39 -11.61 -3.46
CA THR A 4 -8.43 -12.42 -2.68
C THR A 4 -7.02 -12.24 -3.23
N ALA A 5 -6.01 -12.38 -2.37
CA ALA A 5 -4.61 -12.31 -2.75
C ALA A 5 -4.26 -13.29 -3.89
N ARG A 6 -4.80 -14.52 -3.82
CA ARG A 6 -4.66 -15.53 -4.88
C ARG A 6 -5.18 -15.04 -6.24
N ILE A 7 -6.39 -14.47 -6.29
CA ILE A 7 -6.98 -13.95 -7.53
C ILE A 7 -6.21 -12.73 -8.04
N ALA A 8 -5.73 -11.87 -7.14
CA ALA A 8 -4.94 -10.70 -7.51
C ALA A 8 -3.63 -11.11 -8.18
N ARG A 9 -2.89 -12.04 -7.57
CA ARG A 9 -1.67 -12.60 -8.16
C ARG A 9 -1.93 -13.29 -9.50
N SER A 10 -2.99 -14.10 -9.61
CA SER A 10 -3.33 -14.76 -10.87
C SER A 10 -3.72 -13.79 -12.00
N ARG A 11 -3.99 -12.52 -11.68
CA ARG A 11 -4.31 -11.45 -12.63
C ARG A 11 -3.13 -10.50 -12.87
N GLY A 12 -1.93 -10.83 -12.39
CA GLY A 12 -0.75 -9.96 -12.56
C GLY A 12 -0.81 -8.67 -11.74
N CYS A 13 -1.56 -8.68 -10.63
CA CYS A 13 -1.54 -7.58 -9.68
C CYS A 13 -0.48 -7.75 -8.60
N VAL A 14 0.01 -6.62 -8.11
CA VAL A 14 0.96 -6.51 -6.99
C VAL A 14 0.28 -5.83 -5.81
N PHE A 15 0.73 -6.14 -4.60
CA PHE A 15 0.22 -5.51 -3.39
C PHE A 15 1.03 -4.26 -3.10
N ASP A 16 0.35 -3.12 -3.02
CA ASP A 16 0.93 -1.87 -2.58
C ASP A 16 0.65 -1.72 -1.08
N VAL A 17 1.69 -1.83 -0.25
CA VAL A 17 1.56 -1.79 1.21
C VAL A 17 1.19 -0.39 1.74
N MET A 18 1.63 0.68 1.05
CA MET A 18 1.32 2.06 1.47
C MET A 18 -0.07 2.49 1.03
N PHE A 19 -0.54 2.07 -0.14
CA PHE A 19 -1.97 2.18 -0.51
C PHE A 19 -2.84 1.16 0.24
N PHE A 20 -2.20 0.11 0.77
CA PHE A 20 -2.82 -1.06 1.36
C PHE A 20 -3.86 -1.73 0.44
N GLY A 21 -3.44 -2.05 -0.79
CA GLY A 21 -4.35 -2.60 -1.80
C GLY A 21 -3.65 -3.26 -2.99
N TRP A 22 -4.39 -4.14 -3.66
CA TRP A 22 -3.91 -4.82 -4.88
C TRP A 22 -4.14 -3.96 -6.12
N ILE A 23 -3.08 -3.69 -6.88
CA ILE A 23 -3.11 -2.90 -8.11
C ILE A 23 -2.46 -3.64 -9.28
N PRO A 24 -2.86 -3.37 -10.55
CA PRO A 24 -2.18 -3.95 -11.71
C PRO A 24 -0.69 -3.60 -11.68
N ALA A 25 0.20 -4.55 -12.00
CA ALA A 25 1.64 -4.31 -11.97
C ALA A 25 2.10 -3.05 -12.75
N PRO A 26 1.55 -2.73 -13.95
CA PRO A 26 1.93 -1.50 -14.67
C PRO A 26 1.54 -0.20 -13.96
N CYS A 27 0.60 -0.25 -13.01
CA CYS A 27 0.17 0.92 -12.23
C CYS A 27 0.98 1.10 -10.94
N MET A 28 1.91 0.19 -10.65
CA MET A 28 2.75 0.27 -9.46
C MET A 28 3.80 1.37 -9.63
N ASN A 29 3.77 2.37 -8.76
CA ASN A 29 4.84 3.35 -8.63
C ASN A 29 5.76 2.92 -7.47
N VAL A 30 6.75 2.10 -7.80
CA VAL A 30 7.71 1.54 -6.83
C VAL A 30 8.54 2.63 -6.18
N GLU A 31 9.03 3.60 -6.95
CA GLU A 31 9.85 4.70 -6.45
C GLU A 31 9.11 5.52 -5.38
N MET A 32 7.84 5.86 -5.64
CA MET A 32 7.01 6.57 -4.68
C MET A 32 6.77 5.73 -3.41
N GLN A 33 6.46 4.43 -3.55
CA GLN A 33 6.28 3.56 -2.38
C GLN A 33 7.56 3.48 -1.54
N ASP A 34 8.71 3.26 -2.20
CA ASP A 34 10.00 3.13 -1.53
C ASP A 34 10.39 4.40 -0.78
N ARG A 35 10.11 5.58 -1.35
CA ARG A 35 10.30 6.87 -0.66
C ARG A 35 9.54 6.92 0.66
N TYR A 36 8.25 6.59 0.66
CA TYR A 36 7.42 6.59 1.88
C TYR A 36 7.83 5.51 2.89
N ILE A 37 8.21 4.33 2.40
CA ILE A 37 8.71 3.24 3.25
C ILE A 37 10.02 3.63 3.93
N ALA A 38 10.89 4.38 3.24
CA ALA A 38 12.19 4.80 3.76
C ALA A 38 12.11 5.92 4.80
N GLU A 39 11.00 6.67 4.89
CA GLU A 39 10.86 7.79 5.83
C GLU A 39 11.03 7.39 7.29
N ARG A 40 10.67 6.15 7.64
CA ARG A 40 10.72 5.62 9.00
C ARG A 40 10.38 4.12 9.03
N THR A 41 10.67 3.47 10.16
CA THR A 41 10.25 2.10 10.38
C THR A 41 8.75 2.07 10.68
N TRP A 42 7.97 1.51 9.75
CA TRP A 42 6.54 1.29 9.91
C TRP A 42 6.26 -0.04 10.62
N GLU A 43 5.25 -0.05 11.47
CA GLU A 43 4.83 -1.23 12.22
C GLU A 43 3.34 -1.48 12.01
N TRP A 44 2.99 -2.75 11.87
CA TRP A 44 1.62 -3.18 11.66
C TRP A 44 1.26 -4.25 12.68
N TYR A 45 -0.02 -4.32 13.01
CA TYR A 45 -0.54 -5.15 14.08
C TYR A 45 -1.84 -5.83 13.66
N GLU A 46 -2.09 -7.04 14.17
CA GLU A 46 -3.35 -7.75 13.94
C GLU A 46 -4.50 -7.20 14.79
N ASP A 47 -4.18 -6.57 15.92
CA ASP A 47 -5.13 -6.12 16.93
C ASP A 47 -5.04 -4.61 17.20
N TYR A 48 -6.17 -4.03 17.60
CA TYR A 48 -6.26 -2.60 17.92
C TYR A 48 -5.40 -2.20 19.13
N ALA A 49 -5.18 -3.12 20.08
CA ALA A 49 -4.32 -2.87 21.24
C ALA A 49 -2.82 -2.85 20.87
N MET A 50 -2.47 -3.11 19.60
CA MET A 50 -1.10 -3.11 19.09
C MET A 50 -0.17 -4.07 19.87
N THR A 51 -0.67 -5.25 20.22
CA THR A 51 0.08 -6.26 20.97
C THR A 51 0.62 -7.40 20.10
N LYS A 52 -0.02 -7.64 18.95
CA LYS A 52 0.33 -8.69 17.98
C LYS A 52 0.96 -8.07 16.75
N ARG A 53 2.25 -7.77 16.84
CA ARG A 53 3.01 -7.20 15.73
C ARG A 53 3.14 -8.19 14.57
N LEU A 54 2.87 -7.69 13.36
CA LEU A 54 3.03 -8.42 12.11
C LEU A 54 4.43 -8.18 11.52
N PRO A 55 5.11 -9.24 11.04
CA PRO A 55 6.30 -9.10 10.21
C PRO A 55 6.01 -8.31 8.91
N VAL A 56 6.94 -7.48 8.47
CA VAL A 56 6.75 -6.59 7.31
C VAL A 56 6.53 -7.37 6.01
N ASP A 57 7.26 -8.47 5.83
CA ASP A 57 7.12 -9.39 4.71
C ASP A 57 5.73 -10.02 4.64
N VAL A 58 5.15 -10.35 5.80
CA VAL A 58 3.79 -10.88 5.92
C VAL A 58 2.74 -9.84 5.51
N VAL A 59 2.91 -8.58 5.88
CA VAL A 59 2.01 -7.50 5.46
C VAL A 59 2.15 -7.23 3.96
N ARG A 60 3.38 -7.21 3.44
CA ARG A 60 3.68 -7.00 2.02
C ARG A 60 3.16 -8.14 1.13
N ALA A 61 2.94 -9.32 1.67
CA ALA A 61 2.29 -10.42 0.95
C ALA A 61 0.82 -10.14 0.61
N GLY A 62 0.18 -9.17 1.29
CA GLY A 62 -1.19 -8.73 1.00
C GLY A 62 -2.28 -9.74 1.38
N GLU A 63 -1.98 -10.63 2.34
CA GLU A 63 -2.91 -11.68 2.82
C GLU A 63 -3.92 -11.15 3.85
N TYR A 64 -3.63 -10.00 4.47
CA TYR A 64 -4.50 -9.36 5.46
C TYR A 64 -5.48 -8.39 4.81
N ARG A 65 -6.76 -8.48 5.18
CA ARG A 65 -7.80 -7.55 4.71
C ARG A 65 -7.70 -6.16 5.35
N TRP A 66 -7.23 -6.11 6.59
CA TRP A 66 -6.94 -4.87 7.33
C TRP A 66 -5.83 -5.15 8.34
N VAL A 67 -5.12 -4.11 8.74
CA VAL A 67 -4.10 -4.11 9.78
C VAL A 67 -4.26 -2.86 10.62
N PHE A 68 -3.82 -2.92 11.87
CA PHE A 68 -3.72 -1.77 12.76
C PHE A 68 -2.30 -1.21 12.70
N SER A 69 -2.17 0.10 12.88
CA SER A 69 -0.86 0.78 12.89
C SER A 69 -0.96 2.08 13.67
N SER A 70 0.18 2.76 13.82
CA SER A 70 0.29 4.02 14.53
C SER A 70 -0.43 5.17 13.80
N ARG A 71 -0.73 6.24 14.54
CA ARG A 71 -1.32 7.45 13.96
C ARG A 71 -0.43 8.10 12.90
N SER A 72 0.90 8.03 13.05
CA SER A 72 1.84 8.54 12.05
C SER A 72 1.76 7.76 10.74
N TYR A 73 1.61 6.43 10.81
CA TYR A 73 1.36 5.61 9.63
C TYR A 73 0.05 6.00 8.95
N HIS A 74 -1.03 6.18 9.71
CA HIS A 74 -2.32 6.61 9.14
C HIS A 74 -2.19 7.91 8.35
N ILE A 75 -1.48 8.91 8.88
CA ILE A 75 -1.23 10.17 8.16
C ILE A 75 -0.44 9.92 6.88
N ALA A 76 0.67 9.18 6.95
CA ALA A 76 1.49 8.87 5.77
C ALA A 76 0.72 8.09 4.69
N HIS A 77 -0.07 7.09 5.09
CA HIS A 77 -0.97 6.34 4.22
C HIS A 77 -1.99 7.24 3.50
N CYS A 78 -2.61 8.18 4.23
CA CYS A 78 -3.57 9.12 3.66
C CYS A 78 -2.91 10.04 2.62
N ILE A 79 -1.74 10.61 2.93
CA ILE A 79 -1.00 11.47 2.00
C ILE A 79 -0.54 10.65 0.79
N TYR A 80 0.02 9.46 0.99
CA TYR A 80 0.42 8.53 -0.08
C TYR A 80 -0.75 8.24 -1.02
N THR A 81 -1.91 7.93 -0.45
CA THR A 81 -3.12 7.60 -1.21
C THR A 81 -3.61 8.79 -2.01
N TRP A 82 -3.56 10.00 -1.47
CA TRP A 82 -3.88 11.23 -2.21
C TRP A 82 -2.88 11.54 -3.32
N GLU A 83 -1.58 11.46 -3.06
CA GLU A 83 -0.56 11.67 -4.09
C GLU A 83 -0.69 10.64 -5.23
N LYS A 84 -0.94 9.37 -4.89
CA LYS A 84 -1.15 8.28 -5.86
C LYS A 84 -2.39 8.50 -6.72
N GLN A 85 -3.48 9.01 -6.15
CA GLN A 85 -4.69 9.37 -6.89
C GLN A 85 -4.50 10.66 -7.70
N GLY A 86 -3.77 11.63 -7.16
CA GLY A 86 -3.39 12.88 -7.83
C GLY A 86 -2.50 12.68 -9.05
N MET A 87 -1.78 11.55 -9.12
CA MET A 87 -1.10 11.08 -10.33
C MET A 87 -2.07 10.89 -11.52
N PHE A 88 -3.38 10.72 -11.30
CA PHE A 88 -4.37 10.75 -12.38
C PHE A 88 -4.59 12.16 -12.98
N LEU A 89 -4.26 13.23 -12.25
CA LEU A 89 -4.40 14.61 -12.72
C LEU A 89 -3.17 15.10 -13.50
N PHE A 90 -1.96 14.72 -13.10
CA PHE A 90 -0.73 15.17 -13.77
C PHE A 90 -0.43 14.46 -15.09
N PHE A 91 -0.78 13.17 -15.25
CA PHE A 91 -0.62 12.48 -16.54
C PHE A 91 -1.60 12.94 -17.63
N LYS A 92 -2.59 13.77 -17.30
CA LYS A 92 -3.49 14.37 -18.28
C LYS A 92 -2.96 15.69 -18.86
N GLU A 93 -1.97 16.32 -18.23
CA GLU A 93 -1.41 17.58 -18.72
C GLU A 93 -0.13 17.41 -19.55
N GLU A 94 0.59 16.29 -19.41
CA GLU A 94 1.86 16.04 -20.12
C GLU A 94 1.73 15.05 -21.31
N GLY A 95 0.53 14.81 -21.83
CA GLY A 95 0.32 13.75 -22.82
C GLY A 95 -0.93 13.89 -23.69
N ARG A 96 -0.96 14.92 -24.54
CA ARG A 96 -1.92 15.14 -25.66
C ARG A 96 -3.36 15.54 -25.30
#